data_AF-A0A3S1P0Q7-F1
#
_entry.id   AF-A0A3S1P0Q7-F1
#
_cell.length_a   1.000
_cell.length_b   1.000
_cell.length_c   1.000
_cell.angle_alpha   90.00
_cell.angle_beta   90.00
_cell.angle_gamma   90.00
#
_symmetry.space_group_name_H-M   'P 1'
#
loop_
_entity.id
_entity.type
_entity.pdbx_description
1 polymer ?
#
loop_
_entity_poly.entity_id
_entity_poly.type
_entity_poly.pdbx_seq_one_letter_code
_entity_poly.pdbx_strand_id
1 'polypeptide(L)'
;LTPRAERTMSQQQFEAEASPKLNGIPGARIQFGADGFSGAKVSITLVGDDGEALEKASDALIDAMKSVPGLINPTSTAATTKPELIVRPDSAKAAELGVTPTEIAATVKIATIGDTDTSLAKFNLGDRQVSIIVTVPDGAIDDPAKLAMLPLTGTKGVVPLGAVADIG
;
A
#
# COMPACT_ATOMS: atom_id res chain seq x y z
N LEU A 1 1.80 22.22 -21.84
CA LEU A 1 2.93 23.11 -22.19
C LEU A 1 2.52 23.98 -23.37
N THR A 2 2.92 25.25 -23.41
CA THR A 2 2.76 26.10 -24.61
C THR A 2 3.50 25.49 -25.81
N PRO A 3 3.13 25.85 -27.05
CA PRO A 3 3.83 25.41 -28.26
C PRO A 3 5.34 25.65 -28.17
N ARG A 4 6.17 24.72 -28.68
CA ARG A 4 7.64 24.76 -28.52
C ARG A 4 8.26 26.08 -29.01
N ALA A 5 7.68 26.69 -30.04
CA ALA A 5 8.13 27.96 -30.62
C ALA A 5 7.83 29.19 -29.75
N GLU A 6 6.93 29.07 -28.78
CA GLU A 6 6.52 30.15 -27.88
C GLU A 6 7.14 30.01 -26.48
N ARG A 7 8.02 29.03 -26.28
CA ARG A 7 8.66 28.78 -24.99
C ARG A 7 9.89 29.68 -24.82
N THR A 8 9.90 30.45 -23.74
CA THR A 8 11.05 31.26 -23.30
C THR A 8 12.12 30.45 -22.59
N MET A 9 11.80 29.24 -22.11
CA MET A 9 12.74 28.32 -21.48
C MET A 9 12.51 26.88 -21.97
N SER A 10 13.58 26.09 -21.98
CA SER A 10 13.48 24.66 -22.28
C SER A 10 12.78 23.92 -21.13
N GLN A 11 12.22 22.75 -21.42
CA GLN A 11 11.64 21.89 -20.39
C GLN A 11 12.66 21.55 -19.28
N GLN A 12 13.90 21.24 -19.67
CA GLN A 12 14.98 20.93 -18.72
C GLN A 12 15.32 22.13 -17.82
N GLN A 13 15.29 23.35 -18.37
CA GLN A 13 15.52 24.57 -17.60
C GLN A 13 14.38 24.81 -16.59
N PHE A 14 13.13 24.59 -17.00
CA PHE A 14 11.99 24.68 -16.10
C PHE A 14 12.07 23.65 -14.96
N GLU A 15 12.37 22.39 -15.29
CA GLU A 15 12.50 21.31 -14.31
C GLU A 15 13.63 21.57 -13.30
N ALA A 16 14.77 22.11 -13.78
CA ALA A 16 15.89 22.51 -12.93
C ALA A 16 15.53 23.67 -11.99
N GLU A 17 14.72 24.63 -12.43
CA GLU A 17 14.26 25.76 -11.59
C GLU A 17 13.14 25.37 -10.62
N ALA A 18 12.28 24.42 -11.01
CA ALA A 18 11.15 23.96 -10.20
C ALA A 18 11.60 22.97 -9.11
N SER A 19 12.60 22.14 -9.38
CA SER A 19 13.07 21.08 -8.44
C SER A 19 13.35 21.61 -7.02
N PRO A 20 14.10 22.70 -6.80
CA PRO A 20 14.38 23.19 -5.45
C PRO A 20 13.11 23.63 -4.69
N LYS A 21 12.13 24.20 -5.39
CA LYS A 21 10.86 24.67 -4.81
C LYS A 21 10.01 23.49 -4.36
N LEU A 22 10.04 22.38 -5.10
CA LEU A 22 9.27 21.17 -4.83
C LEU A 22 9.94 20.27 -3.78
N ASN A 23 11.27 20.25 -3.71
CA ASN A 23 12.03 19.54 -2.68
C ASN A 23 11.77 20.08 -1.26
N GLY A 24 11.23 21.29 -1.13
CA GLY A 24 10.87 21.89 0.15
C GLY A 24 9.56 21.38 0.75
N ILE A 25 8.78 20.55 0.05
CA ILE A 25 7.48 20.05 0.53
C ILE A 25 7.71 18.83 1.42
N PRO A 26 7.42 18.90 2.73
CA PRO A 26 7.58 17.76 3.63
C PRO A 26 6.68 16.59 3.21
N GLY A 27 7.24 15.38 3.18
CA GLY A 27 6.49 14.15 2.85
C GLY A 27 6.21 13.93 1.36
N ALA A 28 6.51 14.89 0.48
CA ALA A 28 6.36 14.71 -0.96
C ALA A 28 7.68 14.29 -1.62
N ARG A 29 7.63 13.30 -2.53
CA ARG A 29 8.74 12.92 -3.39
C ARG A 29 8.33 13.19 -4.84
N ILE A 30 8.95 14.19 -5.47
CA ILE A 30 8.58 14.64 -6.81
C ILE A 30 9.75 14.41 -7.76
N GLN A 31 9.46 13.80 -8.91
CA GLN A 31 10.43 13.51 -9.97
C GLN A 31 9.90 14.00 -11.32
N PHE A 32 10.79 14.51 -12.16
CA PHE A 32 10.47 14.95 -13.52
C PHE A 32 10.93 13.90 -14.53
N GLY A 33 10.07 13.58 -15.51
CA GLY A 33 10.35 12.56 -16.53
C GLY A 33 9.47 12.74 -17.77
N ALA A 34 10.01 12.42 -18.94
CA ALA A 34 9.34 12.63 -20.22
C ALA A 34 8.16 11.65 -20.47
N ASP A 35 8.18 10.46 -19.87
CA ASP A 35 7.38 9.32 -20.34
C ASP A 35 6.42 8.72 -19.29
N GLY A 36 6.19 9.39 -18.15
CA GLY A 36 5.22 8.96 -17.13
C GLY A 36 5.56 7.67 -16.35
N PHE A 37 6.55 6.91 -16.80
CA PHE A 37 7.16 5.77 -16.09
C PHE A 37 8.57 6.15 -15.69
N SER A 38 8.77 6.43 -14.39
CA SER A 38 10.04 6.82 -13.74
C SER A 38 10.92 7.75 -14.58
N GLY A 39 11.01 9.03 -14.21
CA GLY A 39 11.98 9.98 -14.80
C GLY A 39 13.47 9.61 -14.61
N ALA A 40 13.77 8.40 -14.14
CA ALA A 40 15.10 7.87 -13.93
C ALA A 40 15.76 7.53 -15.28
N LYS A 41 16.82 8.26 -15.63
CA LYS A 41 17.67 7.93 -16.78
C LYS A 41 18.60 6.73 -16.54
N VAL A 42 18.76 6.35 -15.26
CA VAL A 42 19.62 5.24 -14.82
C VAL A 42 18.84 4.43 -13.80
N SER A 43 18.80 3.11 -13.98
CA SER A 43 18.23 2.17 -13.04
C SER A 43 19.28 1.12 -12.68
N ILE A 44 19.38 0.78 -11.41
CA ILE A 44 20.30 -0.23 -10.89
C ILE A 44 19.48 -1.24 -10.10
N THR A 45 19.63 -2.51 -10.42
CA THR A 45 18.96 -3.61 -9.71
C THR A 45 19.96 -4.30 -8.80
N LEU A 46 19.66 -4.32 -7.50
CA LEU A 46 20.39 -5.09 -6.50
C LEU A 46 19.66 -6.43 -6.29
N VAL A 47 20.41 -7.53 -6.25
CA VAL A 47 19.87 -8.88 -6.02
C VAL A 47 20.65 -9.53 -4.89
N GLY A 48 19.93 -10.09 -3.92
CA GLY A 48 20.51 -10.80 -2.79
C GLY A 48 19.43 -11.53 -2.00
N ASP A 49 19.87 -12.49 -1.21
CA ASP A 49 19.00 -13.44 -0.50
C ASP A 49 18.62 -12.92 0.89
N ASP A 50 19.37 -11.94 1.38
CA ASP A 50 19.20 -11.28 2.67
C ASP A 50 18.66 -9.86 2.46
N GLY A 51 17.41 -9.64 2.89
CA GLY A 51 16.73 -8.35 2.75
C GLY A 51 17.39 -7.23 3.55
N GLU A 52 17.91 -7.51 4.75
CA GLU A 52 18.55 -6.49 5.60
C GLU A 52 19.90 -6.06 5.00
N ALA A 53 20.66 -7.03 4.47
CA ALA A 53 21.89 -6.73 3.74
C ALA A 53 21.61 -5.95 2.45
N LEU A 54 20.53 -6.29 1.74
CA LEU A 54 20.12 -5.61 0.50
C LEU A 54 19.70 -4.16 0.76
N GLU A 55 18.98 -3.90 1.84
CA GLU A 55 18.58 -2.56 2.28
C GLU A 55 19.80 -1.69 2.59
N LYS A 56 20.73 -2.21 3.41
CA LYS A 56 22.00 -1.51 3.73
C LYS A 56 22.82 -1.20 2.46
N ALA A 57 22.89 -2.14 1.52
CA ALA A 57 23.59 -1.95 0.26
C ALA A 57 22.90 -0.91 -0.64
N SER A 58 21.56 -0.91 -0.68
CA SER A 58 20.76 0.09 -1.39
C SER A 58 21.02 1.50 -0.84
N ASP A 59 20.99 1.67 0.48
CA ASP A 59 21.20 2.97 1.11
C ASP A 59 22.62 3.50 0.88
N ALA A 60 23.62 2.64 1.04
CA ALA A 60 25.01 3.00 0.76
C ALA A 60 25.21 3.41 -0.72
N LEU A 61 24.55 2.72 -1.65
CA LEU A 61 24.61 3.05 -3.08
C LEU A 61 23.93 4.40 -3.36
N ILE A 62 22.77 4.66 -2.77
CA ILE A 62 22.06 5.93 -2.94
C ILE A 62 22.91 7.10 -2.43
N ASP A 63 23.55 6.94 -1.27
CA ASP A 63 24.44 7.96 -0.72
C ASP A 63 25.67 8.20 -1.59
N ALA A 64 26.26 7.14 -2.15
CA ALA A 64 27.33 7.27 -3.13
C ALA A 64 26.86 8.00 -4.40
N MET A 65 25.66 7.67 -4.91
CA MET A 65 25.07 8.31 -6.10
C MET A 65 24.80 9.80 -5.91
N LYS A 66 24.47 10.25 -4.69
CA LYS A 66 24.31 11.69 -4.38
C LYS A 66 25.59 12.49 -4.61
N SER A 67 26.76 11.85 -4.52
CA SER A 67 28.06 12.51 -4.74
C SER A 67 28.46 12.61 -6.22
N VAL A 68 27.78 11.89 -7.12
CA VAL A 68 28.13 11.85 -8.55
C VAL A 68 27.56 13.09 -9.26
N PRO A 69 28.41 13.94 -9.86
CA PRO A 69 27.93 15.10 -10.61
C PRO A 69 27.04 14.68 -11.78
N GLY A 70 25.85 15.29 -11.88
CA GLY A 70 24.89 15.03 -12.95
C GLY A 70 23.81 14.00 -12.61
N LEU A 71 23.92 13.28 -11.49
CA LEU A 71 22.79 12.53 -10.93
C LEU A 71 21.94 13.44 -10.04
N ILE A 72 20.62 13.37 -10.21
CA ILE A 72 19.66 14.18 -9.46
C ILE A 72 18.65 13.22 -8.83
N ASN A 73 18.41 13.37 -7.53
CA ASN A 73 17.41 12.61 -6.76
C ASN A 73 17.51 11.08 -6.90
N PRO A 74 18.64 10.42 -6.54
CA PRO A 74 18.68 8.96 -6.47
C PRO A 74 17.70 8.46 -5.41
N THR A 75 16.89 7.46 -5.76
CA THR A 75 15.86 6.89 -4.88
C THR A 75 15.82 5.38 -4.97
N SER A 76 15.55 4.71 -3.85
CA SER A 76 15.22 3.29 -3.85
C SER A 76 13.77 3.09 -4.29
N THR A 77 13.52 2.04 -5.05
CA THR A 77 12.17 1.52 -5.30
C THR A 77 11.76 0.48 -4.26
N ALA A 78 12.66 0.12 -3.33
CA ALA A 78 12.31 -0.74 -2.21
C ALA A 78 11.10 -0.15 -1.48
N ALA A 79 10.14 -1.01 -1.15
CA ALA A 79 8.90 -0.60 -0.52
C ALA A 79 9.26 0.14 0.78
N THR A 80 8.87 1.42 0.87
CA THR A 80 8.84 2.12 2.17
C THR A 80 8.01 1.25 3.11
N THR A 81 8.51 0.99 4.32
CA THR A 81 7.85 0.16 5.34
C THR A 81 6.40 0.63 5.47
N LYS A 82 5.48 -0.09 4.83
CA LYS A 82 4.07 0.19 4.98
C LYS A 82 3.66 -0.44 6.31
N PRO A 83 2.85 0.25 7.13
CA PRO A 83 2.24 -0.42 8.26
C PRO A 83 1.41 -1.58 7.70
N GLU A 84 1.78 -2.80 8.07
CA GLU A 84 1.03 -4.01 7.78
C GLU A 84 0.27 -4.42 9.02
N LEU A 85 -0.93 -4.94 8.84
CA LEU A 85 -1.73 -5.52 9.90
C LEU A 85 -1.75 -7.04 9.71
N ILE A 86 -1.23 -7.78 10.68
CA ILE A 86 -1.15 -9.23 10.67
C ILE A 86 -2.14 -9.80 11.68
N VAL A 87 -3.10 -10.60 11.17
CA VAL A 87 -4.00 -11.39 12.01
C VAL A 87 -3.46 -12.80 12.11
N ARG A 88 -3.13 -13.26 13.32
CA ARG A 88 -2.59 -14.58 13.62
C ARG A 88 -3.62 -15.42 14.39
N PRO A 89 -4.35 -16.33 13.71
CA PRO A 89 -5.34 -17.18 14.38
C PRO A 89 -4.70 -18.13 15.40
N ASP A 90 -5.30 -18.22 16.58
CA ASP A 90 -5.03 -19.25 17.59
C ASP A 90 -5.94 -20.45 17.30
N SER A 91 -5.36 -21.49 16.69
CA SER A 91 -6.11 -22.67 16.26
C SER A 91 -6.77 -23.43 17.41
N ALA A 92 -6.19 -23.40 18.61
CA ALA A 92 -6.76 -24.09 19.77
C ALA A 92 -8.01 -23.36 20.26
N LYS A 93 -7.93 -22.04 20.47
CA LYS A 93 -9.08 -21.22 20.90
C LYS A 93 -10.18 -21.18 19.84
N ALA A 94 -9.80 -21.07 18.57
CA ALA A 94 -10.75 -21.11 17.47
C ALA A 94 -11.55 -22.43 17.46
N ALA A 95 -10.87 -23.57 17.66
CA ALA A 95 -11.53 -24.88 17.73
C ALA A 95 -12.48 -25.01 18.94
N GLU A 96 -12.07 -24.53 20.12
CA GLU A 96 -12.90 -24.53 21.33
C GLU A 96 -14.20 -23.75 21.15
N LEU A 97 -14.13 -22.62 20.44
CA LEU A 97 -15.25 -21.72 20.17
C LEU A 97 -15.99 -22.06 18.87
N GLY A 98 -15.54 -23.09 18.15
CA GLY A 98 -16.19 -23.58 16.95
C GLY A 98 -16.09 -22.63 15.76
N VAL A 99 -15.01 -21.86 15.70
CA VAL A 99 -14.70 -20.91 14.62
C VAL A 99 -13.71 -21.58 13.66
N THR A 100 -14.00 -21.54 12.37
CA THR A 100 -13.11 -22.09 11.35
C THR A 100 -12.09 -21.05 10.87
N PRO A 101 -10.90 -21.46 10.40
CA PRO A 101 -9.96 -20.54 9.76
C PRO A 101 -10.56 -19.79 8.56
N THR A 102 -11.47 -20.45 7.82
CA THR A 102 -12.20 -19.86 6.70
C THR A 102 -13.10 -18.70 7.15
N GLU A 103 -13.80 -18.86 8.28
CA GLU A 103 -14.64 -17.79 8.85
C GLU A 103 -13.78 -16.59 9.26
N ILE A 104 -12.66 -16.83 9.94
CA ILE A 104 -11.72 -15.77 10.33
C ILE A 104 -11.22 -15.01 9.10
N ALA A 105 -10.78 -15.73 8.07
CA ALA A 105 -10.30 -15.13 6.83
C ALA A 105 -11.41 -14.33 6.11
N ALA A 106 -12.63 -14.86 6.06
CA ALA A 106 -13.76 -14.20 5.43
C ALA A 106 -14.13 -12.90 6.16
N THR A 107 -14.24 -12.91 7.49
CA THR A 107 -14.57 -11.72 8.28
C THR A 107 -13.50 -10.64 8.15
N VAL A 108 -12.22 -11.00 8.26
CA VAL A 108 -11.11 -10.04 8.10
C VAL A 108 -11.10 -9.45 6.68
N LYS A 109 -11.34 -10.27 5.66
CA LYS A 109 -11.41 -9.83 4.27
C LYS A 109 -12.56 -8.84 4.05
N ILE A 110 -13.77 -9.17 4.48
CA ILE A 110 -14.95 -8.30 4.36
C ILE A 110 -14.72 -6.99 5.12
N ALA A 111 -14.13 -7.07 6.31
CA ALA A 111 -13.86 -5.90 7.13
C ALA A 111 -12.80 -4.97 6.53
N THR A 112 -11.87 -5.47 5.71
CA THR A 112 -10.73 -4.68 5.20
C THR A 112 -10.95 -4.18 3.78
N ILE A 113 -11.20 -5.09 2.84
CA ILE A 113 -11.30 -4.78 1.41
C ILE A 113 -12.74 -4.85 0.90
N GLY A 114 -13.70 -5.14 1.79
CA GLY A 114 -15.08 -5.41 1.44
C GLY A 114 -15.27 -6.84 0.94
N ASP A 115 -16.54 -7.28 0.90
CA ASP A 115 -16.86 -8.54 0.25
C ASP A 115 -16.56 -8.44 -1.26
N THR A 116 -15.89 -9.46 -1.79
CA THR A 116 -15.49 -9.55 -3.21
C THR A 116 -15.90 -10.86 -3.85
N ASP A 117 -16.87 -11.58 -3.25
CA ASP A 117 -17.41 -12.78 -3.87
C ASP A 117 -17.98 -12.48 -5.27
N THR A 118 -17.71 -13.36 -6.22
CA THR A 118 -18.32 -13.34 -7.55
C THR A 118 -19.86 -13.43 -7.51
N SER A 119 -20.42 -13.91 -6.39
CA SER A 119 -21.85 -14.04 -6.14
C SER A 119 -22.49 -12.85 -5.40
N LEU A 120 -21.83 -11.69 -5.34
CA LEU A 120 -22.42 -10.50 -4.73
C LEU A 120 -23.77 -10.14 -5.35
N ALA A 121 -24.66 -9.60 -4.52
CA ALA A 121 -25.92 -9.04 -4.97
C ALA A 121 -25.65 -7.94 -6.00
N LYS A 122 -26.29 -8.03 -7.17
CA LYS A 122 -26.17 -7.06 -8.25
C LYS A 122 -27.40 -6.17 -8.31
N PHE A 123 -27.16 -4.87 -8.34
CA PHE A 123 -28.19 -3.89 -8.64
C PHE A 123 -28.21 -3.59 -10.14
N ASN A 124 -29.38 -3.69 -10.76
CA ASN A 124 -29.57 -3.34 -12.16
C ASN A 124 -29.82 -1.83 -12.26
N LEU A 125 -28.81 -1.08 -12.70
CA LEU A 125 -28.93 0.33 -12.99
C LEU A 125 -29.09 0.51 -14.51
N GLY A 126 -30.33 0.42 -14.98
CA GLY A 126 -30.67 0.61 -16.39
C GLY A 126 -29.96 -0.38 -17.30
N ASP A 127 -28.90 0.08 -17.98
CA ASP A 127 -28.09 -0.66 -18.93
C ASP A 127 -26.87 -1.39 -18.32
N ARG A 128 -26.59 -1.19 -17.03
CA ARG A 128 -25.45 -1.84 -16.35
C ARG A 128 -25.81 -2.47 -15.02
N GLN A 129 -25.12 -3.56 -14.70
CA GLN A 129 -25.15 -4.17 -13.37
C GLN A 129 -24.01 -3.61 -12.52
N VAL A 130 -24.31 -3.26 -11.28
CA VAL A 130 -23.31 -2.84 -10.28
C VAL A 130 -23.39 -3.77 -9.06
N SER A 131 -22.25 -4.21 -8.55
CA SER A 131 -22.21 -5.04 -7.34
C SER A 131 -22.45 -4.20 -6.09
N ILE A 132 -23.21 -4.73 -5.15
CA ILE A 132 -23.38 -4.16 -3.81
C ILE A 132 -22.33 -4.81 -2.91
N ILE A 133 -21.40 -4.01 -2.37
CA ILE A 133 -20.34 -4.47 -1.47
C ILE A 133 -20.71 -4.07 -0.04
N VAL A 134 -20.68 -5.04 0.88
CA VAL A 134 -20.79 -4.78 2.32
C VAL A 134 -19.39 -4.50 2.86
N THR A 135 -19.27 -3.41 3.61
CA THR A 135 -18.03 -2.93 4.20
C THR A 135 -18.32 -2.34 5.58
N VAL A 136 -17.32 -2.34 6.44
CA VAL A 136 -17.36 -1.72 7.77
C VAL A 136 -17.17 -0.20 7.61
N PRO A 137 -17.77 0.65 8.48
CA PRO A 137 -17.60 2.10 8.36
C PRO A 137 -16.14 2.55 8.33
N ASP A 138 -15.86 3.63 7.58
CA ASP A 138 -14.53 4.22 7.46
C ASP A 138 -13.89 4.47 8.84
N GLY A 139 -12.62 4.09 9.00
CA GLY A 139 -11.85 4.24 10.24
C GLY A 139 -12.06 3.14 11.29
N ALA A 140 -12.81 2.08 10.98
CA ALA A 140 -12.90 0.89 11.83
C ALA A 140 -11.67 -0.02 11.75
N ILE A 141 -10.91 0.03 10.66
CA ILE A 141 -9.73 -0.82 10.41
C ILE A 141 -8.43 -0.15 10.91
N ASP A 142 -8.48 1.16 11.16
CA ASP A 142 -7.30 1.95 11.57
C ASP A 142 -6.85 1.68 13.01
N ASP A 143 -7.65 0.92 13.76
CA ASP A 143 -7.41 0.60 15.16
C ASP A 143 -7.51 -0.92 15.38
N PRO A 144 -6.40 -1.61 15.69
CA PRO A 144 -6.39 -3.03 16.01
C PRO A 144 -7.42 -3.43 17.09
N ALA A 145 -7.72 -2.54 18.03
CA ALA A 145 -8.72 -2.80 19.07
C ALA A 145 -10.14 -2.92 18.50
N LYS A 146 -10.47 -2.15 17.45
CA LYS A 146 -11.76 -2.25 16.77
C LYS A 146 -11.86 -3.54 15.96
N LEU A 147 -10.76 -3.95 15.33
CA LEU A 147 -10.69 -5.23 14.62
C LEU A 147 -10.84 -6.42 15.57
N ALA A 148 -10.28 -6.32 16.78
CA ALA A 148 -10.46 -7.34 17.81
C ALA A 148 -11.93 -7.54 18.21
N MET A 149 -12.78 -6.52 18.05
CA MET A 149 -14.21 -6.58 18.38
C MET A 149 -15.07 -7.13 17.22
N LEU A 150 -14.49 -7.44 16.06
CA LEU A 150 -15.25 -7.95 14.92
C LEU A 150 -15.95 -9.27 15.29
N PRO A 151 -17.27 -9.38 15.10
CA PRO A 151 -18.00 -10.59 15.42
C PRO A 151 -17.73 -11.67 14.37
N LEU A 152 -17.36 -12.86 14.84
CA LEU A 152 -17.23 -14.10 14.08
C LEU A 152 -18.37 -15.02 14.40
N THR A 153 -18.88 -15.74 13.39
CA THR A 153 -19.94 -16.73 13.61
C THR A 153 -19.31 -18.09 13.93
N GLY A 154 -19.25 -18.43 15.22
CA GLY A 154 -18.87 -19.76 15.66
C GLY A 154 -20.08 -20.70 15.71
N THR A 155 -19.84 -22.02 15.68
CA THR A 155 -20.89 -23.02 15.87
C THR A 155 -21.57 -22.95 17.24
N LYS A 156 -20.93 -22.30 18.22
CA LYS A 156 -21.43 -22.10 19.59
C LYS A 156 -21.98 -20.69 19.86
N GLY A 157 -21.99 -19.81 18.85
CA GLY A 157 -22.45 -18.42 18.98
C GLY A 157 -21.47 -17.42 18.40
N VAL A 158 -21.77 -16.14 18.61
CA VAL A 158 -20.95 -15.02 18.11
C VAL A 158 -19.75 -14.82 19.04
N VAL A 159 -18.56 -14.77 18.45
CA VAL A 159 -17.27 -14.68 19.15
C VAL A 159 -16.47 -13.51 18.57
N PRO A 160 -15.88 -12.63 19.39
CA PRO A 160 -15.04 -11.54 18.87
C PRO A 160 -13.72 -12.08 18.30
N LEU A 161 -13.21 -11.47 17.22
CA LEU A 161 -11.97 -11.86 16.55
C LEU A 161 -10.77 -11.92 17.51
N GLY A 162 -10.65 -10.96 18.42
CA GLY A 162 -9.56 -10.92 19.41
C GLY A 162 -9.58 -12.06 20.44
N ALA A 163 -10.69 -12.82 20.55
CA ALA A 163 -10.72 -14.02 21.39
C ALA A 163 -10.04 -15.23 20.74
N VAL A 164 -9.91 -15.24 19.41
CA VAL A 164 -9.41 -16.38 18.62
C VAL A 164 -8.24 -16.03 17.72
N ALA A 165 -7.79 -14.78 17.70
CA ALA A 165 -6.64 -14.34 16.92
C ALA A 165 -5.90 -13.19 17.61
N ASP A 166 -4.58 -13.16 17.43
CA ASP A 166 -3.73 -12.02 17.76
C ASP A 166 -3.65 -11.05 16.58
N ILE A 167 -3.63 -9.75 16.84
CA ILE A 167 -3.72 -8.70 15.80
C ILE A 167 -2.59 -7.69 16.05
N GLY A 168 -1.63 -7.59 15.13
CA GLY A 168 -0.51 -6.65 15.24
C GLY A 168 0.41 -6.62 14.03
#